data_AF-A0A838HZ79-F1
#
_entry.id   AF-A0A838HZ79-F1
#
_cell.length_a   1.000
_cell.length_b   1.000
_cell.length_c   1.000
_cell.angle_alpha   90.00
_cell.angle_beta   90.00
_cell.angle_gamma   90.00
#
_symmetry.space_group_name_H-M   'P 1'
#
loop_
_entity.id
_entity.type
_entity.pdbx_description
1 polymer ?
#
loop_
_entity_poly.entity_id
_entity_poly.type
_entity_poly.pdbx_seq_one_letter_code
_entity_poly.pdbx_strand_id
1 'polypeptide(L)'
;MKVDKVSVSFPADLGDAIRVAADQSGQSLSAWLRAAAQAKLRSEALRAALEEYQADHGALTAEELARAEHELGLGAERSTAA
;
A
#
# COMPACT_ATOMS: atom_id res chain seq x y z
N MET A 1 7.16 24.03 0.07
CA MET A 1 6.47 23.04 0.92
C MET A 1 7.21 22.94 2.24
N LYS A 2 6.50 23.02 3.38
CA LYS A 2 7.13 22.87 4.71
C LYS A 2 7.39 21.38 4.96
N VAL A 3 8.62 21.02 5.30
CA VAL A 3 8.98 19.65 5.68
C VAL A 3 8.92 19.56 7.19
N ASP A 4 8.19 18.57 7.70
CA ASP A 4 8.22 18.20 9.12
C ASP A 4 9.24 17.07 9.32
N LYS A 5 10.22 17.27 10.19
CA LYS A 5 11.33 16.33 10.38
C LYS A 5 11.07 15.48 11.62
N VAL A 6 10.91 14.19 11.41
CA VAL A 6 10.67 13.20 12.48
C VAL A 6 11.93 12.35 12.66
N SER A 7 12.29 12.07 13.92
CA SER A 7 13.32 11.08 14.27
C SER A 7 12.65 9.77 14.65
N VAL A 8 13.05 8.67 14.01
CA VAL A 8 12.46 7.34 14.22
C VAL A 8 13.58 6.32 14.43
N SER A 9 13.41 5.46 15.42
CA SER A 9 14.34 4.36 15.69
C SER A 9 13.81 3.06 15.09
N PHE A 10 14.70 2.28 14.48
CA PHE A 10 14.38 0.98 13.92
C PHE A 10 15.33 -0.07 14.49
N PRO A 11 14.91 -1.35 14.56
CA PRO A 11 15.84 -2.46 14.59
C PRO A 11 16.92 -2.30 13.51
N ALA A 12 18.16 -2.67 13.83
CA ALA A 12 19.31 -2.40 12.95
C ALA A 12 19.17 -3.08 11.59
N ASP A 13 18.77 -4.34 11.59
CA ASP A 13 18.48 -5.17 10.42
C ASP A 13 17.39 -4.55 9.52
N LEU A 14 16.32 -4.03 10.13
CA LEU A 14 15.27 -3.33 9.39
C LEU A 14 15.78 -2.02 8.79
N GLY A 15 16.59 -1.26 9.54
CA GLY A 15 17.22 -0.04 9.03
C GLY A 15 18.08 -0.31 7.79
N ASP A 16 18.84 -1.40 7.79
CA ASP A 16 19.67 -1.80 6.65
C ASP A 16 18.82 -2.24 5.46
N ALA A 17 17.79 -3.06 5.70
CA ALA A 17 16.87 -3.49 4.66
C ALA A 17 16.15 -2.30 3.97
N ILE A 18 15.72 -1.30 4.74
CA ILE A 18 15.08 -0.09 4.20
C ILE A 18 16.05 0.69 3.31
N ARG A 19 17.32 0.85 3.71
CA ARG A 19 18.32 1.55 2.90
C ARG A 19 18.57 0.82 1.58
N VAL A 20 18.76 -0.50 1.63
CA VAL A 20 18.91 -1.33 0.43
C VAL A 20 17.71 -1.19 -0.50
N ALA A 21 16.48 -1.23 0.04
CA ALA A 21 15.26 -1.08 -0.76
C ALA A 21 15.14 0.33 -1.39
N ALA A 22 15.52 1.38 -0.66
CA ALA A 22 15.55 2.74 -1.18
C ALA A 22 16.53 2.85 -2.36
N ASP A 23 17.76 2.33 -2.19
CA ASP A 23 18.81 2.35 -3.21
C ASP A 23 18.40 1.56 -4.47
N GLN A 24 17.84 0.34 -4.29
CA GLN A 24 17.34 -0.49 -5.40
C GLN A 24 16.21 0.20 -6.18
N SER A 25 15.41 1.02 -5.51
CA SER A 25 14.35 1.80 -6.16
C SER A 25 14.82 3.12 -6.77
N GLY A 26 16.11 3.47 -6.65
CA GLY A 26 16.66 4.74 -7.10
C GLY A 26 16.14 5.96 -6.34
N GLN A 27 15.63 5.78 -5.13
CA GLN A 27 15.04 6.84 -4.31
C GLN A 27 15.94 7.15 -3.11
N SER A 28 15.86 8.40 -2.62
CA SER A 28 16.41 8.69 -1.30
C SER A 28 15.62 7.95 -0.21
N LEU A 29 16.27 7.67 0.92
CA LEU A 29 15.63 7.05 2.08
C LEU A 29 14.33 7.75 2.50
N SER A 30 14.33 9.09 2.53
CA SER A 30 13.15 9.88 2.90
C SER A 30 12.03 9.81 1.85
N ALA A 31 12.37 9.78 0.56
CA ALA A 31 11.39 9.62 -0.50
C ALA A 31 10.74 8.23 -0.45
N TRP A 32 11.55 7.19 -0.25
CA TRP A 32 11.08 5.82 -0.11
C TRP A 32 10.18 5.64 1.11
N LEU A 33 10.60 6.12 2.29
CA LEU A 33 9.80 6.06 3.52
C LEU A 33 8.49 6.83 3.40
N ARG A 34 8.52 8.01 2.75
CA ARG A 34 7.30 8.78 2.47
C ARG A 34 6.35 8.00 1.57
N ALA A 35 6.83 7.36 0.52
CA ALA A 35 6.00 6.56 -0.38
C ALA A 35 5.37 5.36 0.36
N ALA A 36 6.15 4.66 1.19
CA ALA A 36 5.67 3.57 2.02
C ALA A 36 4.60 4.03 3.02
N ALA A 37 4.84 5.14 3.73
CA ALA A 37 3.87 5.72 4.66
C ALA A 37 2.57 6.12 3.94
N GLN A 38 2.66 6.76 2.77
CA GLN A 38 1.48 7.13 1.99
C GLN A 38 0.69 5.91 1.51
N ALA A 39 1.37 4.85 1.07
CA ALA A 39 0.72 3.61 0.66
C ALA A 39 -0.04 2.98 1.84
N LYS A 40 0.57 2.93 3.03
CA LYS A 40 -0.06 2.41 4.24
C LYS A 40 -1.29 3.22 4.64
N LEU A 41 -1.17 4.54 4.71
CA LEU A 41 -2.28 5.43 5.07
C LEU A 41 -3.43 5.34 4.05
N ARG A 42 -3.13 5.25 2.75
CA ARG A 42 -4.16 5.08 1.71
C ARG A 42 -4.90 3.75 1.86
N SER A 43 -4.19 2.66 2.15
CA SER A 43 -4.80 1.35 2.39
C SER A 43 -5.71 1.37 3.61
N GLU A 44 -5.30 2.02 4.70
CA GLU A 44 -6.12 2.16 5.90
C GLU A 44 -7.37 3.01 5.67
N ALA A 45 -7.22 4.14 4.98
CA ALA A 45 -8.36 4.99 4.61
C ALA A 45 -9.33 4.26 3.68
N LEU A 46 -8.82 3.52 2.70
CA LEU A 46 -9.66 2.71 1.80
C LEU A 46 -10.43 1.64 2.57
N ARG A 47 -9.78 0.94 3.49
CA ARG A 47 -10.45 -0.07 4.33
C ARG A 47 -11.60 0.54 5.13
N ALA A 48 -11.37 1.68 5.79
CA ALA A 48 -12.41 2.38 6.53
C ALA A 48 -13.58 2.83 5.62
N ALA A 49 -13.28 3.38 4.44
CA ALA A 49 -14.29 3.77 3.48
C ALA A 49 -15.11 2.58 2.95
N LEU A 50 -14.47 1.42 2.75
CA LEU A 50 -15.17 0.19 2.34
C LEU A 50 -16.05 -0.37 3.45
N GLU A 51 -15.63 -0.26 4.72
CA GLU A 51 -16.44 -0.66 5.88
C GLU A 51 -17.71 0.21 5.98
N GLU A 52 -17.57 1.53 5.84
CA GLU A 52 -18.70 2.48 5.82
C GLU A 52 -19.66 2.20 4.65
N TYR A 53 -19.13 2.05 3.44
CA TYR A 53 -19.92 1.73 2.26
C TYR A 53 -20.72 0.43 2.43
N GLN A 54 -20.10 -0.62 2.97
CA GLN A 54 -20.77 -1.92 3.17
C GLN A 54 -21.81 -1.90 4.29
N ALA A 55 -21.68 -0.99 5.26
CA ALA A 55 -22.72 -0.78 6.27
C ALA A 55 -24.01 -0.24 5.64
N ASP A 56 -23.89 0.64 4.66
CA ASP A 56 -25.02 1.28 3.98
C ASP A 56 -25.59 0.44 2.82
N HIS A 57 -24.73 -0.31 2.11
CA HIS A 57 -25.08 -0.98 0.85
C HIS A 57 -25.02 -2.52 0.92
N GLY A 58 -24.55 -3.09 2.04
CA GLY A 58 -24.27 -4.52 2.16
C GLY A 58 -22.87 -4.89 1.68
N ALA A 59 -22.44 -6.11 2.02
CA ALA A 59 -21.11 -6.61 1.67
C ALA A 59 -20.94 -6.76 0.15
N LEU A 60 -19.76 -6.41 -0.37
CA LEU A 60 -19.40 -6.69 -1.76
C LEU A 60 -19.34 -8.20 -1.99
N THR A 61 -20.09 -8.68 -2.97
CA THR A 61 -20.15 -10.12 -3.28
C THR A 61 -18.93 -10.56 -4.08
N ALA A 62 -18.61 -11.86 -4.03
CA ALA A 62 -17.51 -12.43 -4.80
C ALA A 62 -17.69 -12.25 -6.32
N GLU A 63 -18.94 -12.26 -6.81
CA GLU A 63 -19.25 -12.04 -8.23
C GLU A 63 -18.97 -10.59 -8.66
N GLU A 64 -19.36 -9.63 -7.83
CA GLU A 64 -19.07 -8.21 -8.09
C GLU A 64 -17.57 -7.92 -8.09
N LEU A 65 -16.83 -8.52 -7.15
CA LEU A 65 -15.37 -8.41 -7.09
C LEU A 65 -14.72 -9.06 -8.32
N ALA A 66 -15.14 -10.27 -8.71
CA ALA A 66 -14.60 -10.95 -9.88
C ALA A 66 -14.84 -10.15 -11.18
N ARG A 67 -16.03 -9.57 -11.32
CA ARG A 67 -16.35 -8.67 -12.46
C ARG A 67 -15.44 -7.45 -12.46
N ALA A 68 -15.27 -6.79 -11.31
CA ALA A 68 -14.39 -5.62 -11.20
C ALA A 68 -12.92 -5.96 -11.52
N GLU A 69 -12.42 -7.10 -11.04
CA GLU A 69 -11.07 -7.56 -11.35
C GLU A 69 -10.87 -7.84 -12.85
N HIS A 70 -11.87 -8.42 -13.51
CA HIS A 70 -11.85 -8.65 -14.96
C HIS A 70 -11.82 -7.32 -15.73
N GLU A 71 -12.67 -6.35 -15.36
CA GLU A 71 -12.71 -5.02 -15.98
C GLU A 71 -11.39 -4.24 -15.80
N LEU A 72 -10.74 -4.40 -14.65
CA LEU A 72 -9.45 -3.78 -14.35
C LEU A 72 -8.25 -4.56 -14.90
N GLY A 73 -8.45 -5.75 -15.48
CA GLY A 73 -7.38 -6.60 -16.00
C GLY A 73 -6.46 -7.22 -14.94
N LEU A 74 -6.91 -7.31 -13.67
CA LEU A 74 -6.09 -7.76 -12.53
C LEU A 74 -5.98 -9.29 -12.41
N GLY A 75 -6.71 -10.05 -13.23
CA GLY A 75 -6.80 -11.52 -13.15
C GLY A 75 -5.64 -12.32 -13.75
N ALA A 76 -4.76 -11.72 -14.57
CA ALA A 76 -3.71 -12.46 -15.30
C ALA A 76 -2.35 -12.52 -14.57
N GLU A 77 -2.02 -11.55 -13.70
CA GLU A 77 -0.66 -11.42 -13.14
C GLU A 77 -0.45 -12.10 -11.79
N ARG A 78 -1.51 -12.51 -11.07
CA ARG A 78 -1.38 -13.22 -9.79
C ARG A 78 -0.99 -14.70 -9.93
N SER A 79 -0.94 -15.26 -11.15
CA SER A 79 -0.56 -16.66 -11.38
C SER A 79 0.96 -16.89 -11.49
N THR A 80 1.78 -15.84 -11.52
CA THR A 80 3.24 -15.94 -11.72
C THR A 80 4.08 -15.69 -10.46
N ALA A 81 3.47 -15.62 -9.28
CA ALA A 81 4.17 -15.51 -8.01
C ALA A 81 3.79 -16.69 -7.09
N ALA A 82 4.34 -17.87 -7.38
CA ALA A 82 4.35 -19.04 -6.51
C ALA A 82 5.76 -19.65 -6.50
#